data_AF-A0A4P8XGX4-F1
#
_entry.id   AF-A0A4P8XGX4-F1
#
_cell.length_a   1.000
_cell.length_b   1.000
_cell.length_c   1.000
_cell.angle_alpha   90.00
_cell.angle_beta   90.00
_cell.angle_gamma   90.00
#
_symmetry.space_group_name_H-M   'P 1'
#
loop_
_entity.id
_entity.type
_entity.pdbx_description
1 polymer ?
#
loop_
_entity_poly.entity_id
_entity_poly.type
_entity_poly.pdbx_seq_one_letter_code
_entity_poly.pdbx_strand_id
1 'polypeptide(L)'
;MKSKLWLTLSLVCSLGTVPLLSVNAAPAPDMHVAKYKDNSTPYPLYAAEFGTDPLWTAAELELLGKNFDGIFGNPNISMSMANTLRSHYAPFKINQYNGKWAVNGTTADYIENNKKEVLYYRVGNSSASITATQTTFSLNDVFGSLIPSTSNTWNSNFDSNGEFKFVTWLLIGDELMKIQSVSGNTVTVIRGIHSTVPKSYPAGTPILSPVYGAAPVAGMTSEVQYRLDEGTNVRWDLLLSAALAEYDKNRGGIWIDILIGNLSQFAQSGQTVPSNRIWDIRNQSVYNDEVRAENVERGIVRIQEQFKAQKGVYPVIWGNNLLHPTTLTDQRVKMLLSTSIKPRPIDGFAMENSYGGYGTGGNSGTEFWFKDYTGWKNNLKSIMFMGENKLAALPLMLDGGQDNKTFAALPAAERRRILLYGYASYLLGVKVEPDNKIYTKIGFTPLVNPGTGPAYLYLEPMFTWDIGKPTQTLSSSNYSNYKLSGRDVWVRTFQNGIVIVNPSENAENNVSVSSYGSLKDPEQGNISVTSVSLPSKTAKILLFN
;
A
#
# COMPACT_ATOMS: atom_id res chain seq x y z
N MET A 1 -35.81 66.72 -23.82
CA MET A 1 -34.79 65.65 -23.90
C MET A 1 -33.92 65.71 -22.65
N LYS A 2 -34.15 64.82 -21.66
CA LYS A 2 -33.29 64.67 -20.48
C LYS A 2 -33.11 63.17 -20.25
N SER A 3 -31.88 62.69 -20.43
CA SER A 3 -31.47 61.30 -20.33
C SER A 3 -31.39 60.86 -18.86
N LYS A 4 -31.93 59.67 -18.59
CA LYS A 4 -31.78 58.96 -17.30
C LYS A 4 -30.52 58.09 -17.39
N LEU A 5 -29.54 58.39 -16.53
CA LEU A 5 -28.34 57.59 -16.33
C LEU A 5 -28.66 56.45 -15.36
N TRP A 6 -28.49 55.20 -15.80
CA TRP A 6 -28.56 54.01 -14.93
C TRP A 6 -27.18 53.77 -14.30
N LEU A 7 -27.13 53.71 -12.98
CA LEU A 7 -25.93 53.39 -12.21
C LEU A 7 -25.92 51.88 -11.93
N THR A 8 -25.04 51.14 -12.59
CA THR A 8 -24.80 49.71 -12.35
C THR A 8 -23.89 49.55 -11.13
N LEU A 9 -24.41 48.98 -10.05
CA LEU A 9 -23.65 48.67 -8.84
C LEU A 9 -22.95 47.30 -9.04
N SER A 10 -21.66 47.31 -9.35
CA SER A 10 -20.86 46.08 -9.41
C SER A 10 -20.44 45.67 -8.00
N LEU A 11 -21.05 44.60 -7.49
CA LEU A 11 -20.67 43.94 -6.25
C LEU A 11 -19.37 43.16 -6.47
N VAL A 12 -18.24 43.72 -6.02
CA VAL A 12 -16.95 43.02 -5.97
C VAL A 12 -16.98 42.07 -4.78
N CYS A 13 -17.33 40.81 -5.01
CA CYS A 13 -17.07 39.74 -4.05
C CYS A 13 -15.57 39.53 -3.95
N SER A 14 -14.93 40.11 -2.93
CA SER A 14 -13.60 39.72 -2.51
C SER A 14 -13.66 38.27 -2.04
N LEU A 15 -13.19 37.35 -2.88
CA LEU A 15 -12.85 35.99 -2.46
C LEU A 15 -11.75 36.12 -1.40
N GLY A 16 -12.15 36.11 -0.13
CA GLY A 16 -11.23 35.99 0.98
C GLY A 16 -10.41 34.72 0.75
N THR A 17 -9.11 34.89 0.54
CA THR A 17 -8.15 33.79 0.58
C THR A 17 -8.26 33.18 1.97
N VAL A 18 -8.99 32.07 2.08
CA VAL A 18 -8.93 31.22 3.27
C VAL A 18 -7.44 30.94 3.46
N PRO A 19 -6.82 31.31 4.59
CA PRO A 19 -5.43 30.97 4.83
C PRO A 19 -5.36 29.47 4.68
N LEU A 20 -4.57 29.00 3.71
CA LEU A 20 -4.18 27.60 3.61
C LEU A 20 -3.59 27.26 4.97
N LEU A 21 -4.39 26.61 5.83
CA LEU A 21 -3.91 25.99 7.04
C LEU A 21 -2.69 25.21 6.61
N SER A 22 -1.52 25.63 7.11
CA SER A 22 -0.25 25.00 6.76
C SER A 22 -0.38 23.55 7.15
N VAL A 23 -0.66 22.69 6.17
CA VAL A 23 -0.68 21.26 6.36
C VAL A 23 0.76 20.91 6.76
N ASN A 24 0.97 20.65 8.05
CA ASN A 24 2.27 20.28 8.57
C ASN A 24 2.56 18.86 8.13
N ALA A 25 3.16 18.73 6.96
CA ALA A 25 3.70 17.49 6.43
C ALA A 25 4.98 17.04 7.14
N ALA A 26 5.38 17.71 8.23
CA ALA A 26 6.52 17.33 9.02
C ALA A 26 6.24 16.02 9.76
N PRO A 27 7.17 15.05 9.74
CA PRO A 27 7.13 13.90 10.62
C PRO A 27 6.96 14.31 12.08
N ALA A 28 6.27 13.47 12.85
CA ALA A 28 6.17 13.69 14.29
C ALA A 28 7.56 13.64 14.94
N PRO A 29 7.80 14.33 16.07
CA PRO A 29 9.13 14.41 16.69
C PRO A 29 9.75 13.05 17.04
N ASP A 30 8.94 12.02 17.27
CA ASP A 30 9.34 10.65 17.57
C ASP A 30 9.66 9.81 16.32
N MET A 31 9.37 10.32 15.12
CA MET A 31 9.60 9.62 13.86
C MET A 31 11.02 9.82 13.36
N HIS A 32 11.74 8.72 13.15
CA HIS A 32 13.04 8.77 12.49
C HIS A 32 12.90 9.13 10.99
N VAL A 33 13.57 10.21 10.60
CA VAL A 33 13.81 10.63 9.21
C VAL A 33 15.26 10.29 8.87
N ALA A 34 15.47 9.55 7.79
CA ALA A 34 16.82 9.23 7.34
C ALA A 34 17.58 10.49 6.93
N LYS A 35 18.89 10.40 6.97
CA LYS A 35 19.79 11.38 6.39
C LYS A 35 20.74 10.72 5.40
N TYR A 36 21.24 11.55 4.50
CA TYR A 36 22.33 11.18 3.63
C TYR A 36 23.55 10.71 4.45
N LYS A 37 24.05 9.50 4.17
CA LYS A 37 25.12 8.80 4.89
C LYS A 37 24.81 8.52 6.38
N ASP A 38 23.56 8.24 6.72
CA ASP A 38 23.21 7.75 8.06
C ASP A 38 23.80 6.36 8.35
N ASN A 39 24.09 5.57 7.30
CA ASN A 39 24.74 4.27 7.38
C ASN A 39 25.78 4.11 6.24
N SER A 40 26.21 2.88 5.92
CA SER A 40 27.26 2.63 4.91
C SER A 40 26.83 2.95 3.47
N THR A 41 25.53 3.04 3.19
CA THR A 41 25.02 3.51 1.90
C THR A 41 24.77 5.02 1.96
N PRO A 42 25.12 5.79 0.90
CA PRO A 42 24.89 7.24 0.92
C PRO A 42 23.41 7.62 0.97
N TYR A 43 22.54 6.80 0.39
CA TYR A 43 21.09 6.99 0.37
C TYR A 43 20.40 5.87 1.17
N PRO A 44 19.28 6.17 1.85
CA PRO A 44 18.61 5.21 2.72
C PRO A 44 17.93 4.10 1.91
N LEU A 45 18.26 2.87 2.29
CA LEU A 45 17.67 1.65 1.73
C LEU A 45 16.85 0.93 2.80
N TYR A 46 15.86 0.17 2.39
CA TYR A 46 15.20 -0.78 3.29
C TYR A 46 15.00 -2.14 2.58
N ALA A 47 15.15 -3.22 3.34
CA ALA A 47 15.25 -4.58 2.82
C ALA A 47 13.90 -5.31 2.85
N ALA A 48 13.48 -5.86 1.71
CA ALA A 48 12.32 -6.73 1.62
C ALA A 48 12.69 -8.18 1.94
N GLU A 49 11.92 -8.85 2.81
CA GLU A 49 12.00 -10.29 3.04
C GLU A 49 10.61 -10.90 2.93
N PHE A 50 10.43 -11.82 1.98
CA PHE A 50 9.20 -12.59 1.84
C PHE A 50 9.47 -14.01 1.33
N GLY A 51 8.97 -14.99 2.08
CA GLY A 51 8.75 -16.35 1.62
C GLY A 51 10.01 -17.21 1.50
N THR A 52 11.21 -16.65 1.67
CA THR A 52 12.46 -17.40 1.77
C THR A 52 13.27 -16.82 2.93
N ASP A 53 13.21 -17.48 4.09
CA ASP A 53 14.03 -17.10 5.23
C ASP A 53 15.51 -17.37 4.91
N PRO A 54 16.38 -16.34 4.86
CA PRO A 54 17.80 -16.57 4.79
C PRO A 54 18.28 -17.18 6.12
N LEU A 55 19.47 -17.79 6.10
CA LEU A 55 20.14 -18.11 7.36
C LEU A 55 20.60 -16.80 8.00
N TRP A 56 19.96 -16.38 9.10
CA TRP A 56 20.33 -15.19 9.87
C TRP A 56 21.65 -15.38 10.63
N THR A 57 22.77 -15.44 9.91
CA THR A 57 24.12 -15.48 10.50
C THR A 57 24.53 -14.09 11.02
N ALA A 58 25.58 -14.02 11.83
CA ALA A 58 26.13 -12.75 12.29
C ALA A 58 26.55 -11.84 11.13
N ALA A 59 27.13 -12.40 10.06
CA ALA A 59 27.54 -11.65 8.88
C ALA A 59 26.34 -11.08 8.11
N GLU A 60 25.25 -11.85 8.00
CA GLU A 60 24.01 -11.38 7.35
C GLU A 60 23.36 -10.24 8.14
N LEU A 61 23.30 -10.36 9.47
CA LEU A 61 22.79 -9.30 10.34
C LEU A 61 23.69 -8.05 10.31
N GLU A 62 25.00 -8.22 10.24
CA GLU A 62 25.95 -7.10 10.08
C GLU A 62 25.76 -6.39 8.74
N LEU A 63 25.69 -7.14 7.64
CA LEU A 63 25.42 -6.59 6.31
C LEU A 63 24.11 -5.81 6.31
N LEU A 64 23.04 -6.38 6.86
CA LEU A 64 21.74 -5.73 6.92
C LEU A 64 21.78 -4.47 7.80
N GLY A 65 22.32 -4.57 9.01
CA GLY A 65 22.37 -3.46 9.97
C GLY A 65 23.29 -2.31 9.55
N LYS A 66 24.34 -2.56 8.75
CA LYS A 66 25.26 -1.51 8.27
C LYS A 66 24.77 -0.76 7.03
N ASN A 67 23.88 -1.36 6.23
CA ASN A 67 23.57 -0.87 4.88
C ASN A 67 22.07 -0.55 4.67
N PHE A 68 21.20 -0.92 5.60
CA PHE A 68 19.76 -0.68 5.49
C PHE A 68 19.21 0.02 6.73
N ASP A 69 18.19 0.84 6.52
CA ASP A 69 17.44 1.53 7.58
C ASP A 69 16.41 0.62 8.26
N GLY A 70 16.11 -0.52 7.64
CA GLY A 70 15.17 -1.47 8.18
C GLY A 70 14.92 -2.65 7.26
N ILE A 71 14.18 -3.61 7.78
CA ILE A 71 13.67 -4.79 7.08
C ILE A 71 12.15 -4.86 7.23
N PHE A 72 11.48 -5.37 6.21
CA PHE A 72 10.04 -5.49 6.19
C PHE A 72 9.60 -6.75 5.45
N GLY A 73 8.33 -7.13 5.64
CA GLY A 73 7.75 -8.33 5.07
C GLY A 73 7.50 -9.35 6.16
N ASN A 74 7.97 -10.59 6.07
CA ASN A 74 7.72 -11.58 7.14
C ASN A 74 8.98 -12.06 7.89
N PRO A 75 9.93 -11.17 8.23
CA PRO A 75 11.25 -11.63 8.65
C PRO A 75 11.19 -12.27 10.05
N ASN A 76 11.74 -13.48 10.17
CA ASN A 76 11.80 -14.18 11.45
C ASN A 76 12.92 -13.66 12.38
N ILE A 77 12.83 -12.40 12.79
CA ILE A 77 13.83 -11.72 13.62
C ILE A 77 13.44 -11.80 15.10
N SER A 78 14.30 -12.44 15.90
CA SER A 78 14.21 -12.47 17.37
C SER A 78 14.69 -11.16 17.99
N MET A 79 14.40 -10.95 19.28
CA MET A 79 14.94 -9.80 20.04
C MET A 79 16.47 -9.72 20.00
N SER A 80 17.17 -10.85 20.11
CA SER A 80 18.64 -10.87 20.06
C SER A 80 19.16 -10.42 18.70
N MET A 81 18.56 -10.90 17.61
CA MET A 81 18.92 -10.49 16.25
C MET A 81 18.61 -9.02 16.02
N ALA A 82 17.48 -8.53 16.52
CA ALA A 82 17.10 -7.13 16.45
C ALA A 82 18.08 -6.22 17.21
N ASN A 83 18.59 -6.66 18.35
CA ASN A 83 19.63 -5.94 19.09
C ASN A 83 20.95 -5.90 18.30
N THR A 84 21.34 -6.98 17.64
CA THR A 84 22.51 -7.00 16.74
C THR A 84 22.35 -5.98 15.61
N LEU A 85 21.20 -5.99 14.91
CA LEU A 85 20.91 -5.02 13.84
C LEU A 85 21.01 -3.57 14.35
N ARG A 86 20.41 -3.27 15.51
CA ARG A 86 20.44 -1.95 16.12
C ARG A 86 21.79 -1.55 16.70
N SER A 87 22.69 -2.51 16.95
CA SER A 87 24.08 -2.21 17.33
C SER A 87 24.90 -1.63 16.17
N HIS A 88 24.52 -1.95 14.92
CA HIS A 88 25.12 -1.38 13.72
C HIS A 88 24.41 -0.10 13.27
N TYR A 89 23.09 -0.02 13.44
CA TYR A 89 22.31 1.18 13.15
C TYR A 89 21.15 1.34 14.14
N ALA A 90 21.31 2.21 15.13
CA ALA A 90 20.34 2.35 16.23
C ALA A 90 18.88 2.59 15.78
N PRO A 91 18.61 3.38 14.71
CA PRO A 91 17.25 3.58 14.19
C PRO A 91 16.66 2.42 13.37
N PHE A 92 17.35 1.27 13.26
CA PHE A 92 16.94 0.16 12.39
C PHE A 92 15.50 -0.31 12.70
N LYS A 93 14.64 -0.29 11.67
CA LYS A 93 13.22 -0.67 11.77
C LYS A 93 13.00 -2.12 11.34
N ILE A 94 12.13 -2.83 12.06
CA ILE A 94 11.65 -4.16 11.68
C ILE A 94 10.14 -4.03 11.57
N ASN A 95 9.56 -4.28 10.39
CA ASN A 95 8.12 -4.13 10.18
C ASN A 95 7.51 -5.40 9.59
N GLN A 96 6.69 -6.08 10.40
CA GLN A 96 6.00 -7.28 9.98
C GLN A 96 4.78 -6.94 9.11
N TYR A 97 4.68 -7.57 7.96
CA TYR A 97 3.55 -7.49 7.05
C TYR A 97 2.30 -8.06 7.71
N ASN A 98 1.18 -7.37 7.52
CA ASN A 98 -0.10 -7.75 8.09
C ASN A 98 -1.23 -7.53 7.08
N GLY A 99 -1.65 -8.63 6.45
CA GLY A 99 -2.73 -8.68 5.46
C GLY A 99 -4.12 -8.97 6.01
N LYS A 100 -4.42 -8.64 7.28
CA LYS A 100 -5.71 -8.96 7.95
C LYS A 100 -6.91 -8.14 7.44
N TRP A 101 -6.98 -7.93 6.14
CA TRP A 101 -8.12 -7.30 5.50
C TRP A 101 -9.27 -8.32 5.31
N ALA A 102 -8.96 -9.51 4.81
CA ALA A 102 -9.84 -10.67 4.86
C ALA A 102 -9.61 -11.45 6.16
N VAL A 103 -10.67 -12.01 6.72
CA VAL A 103 -10.60 -12.78 7.97
C VAL A 103 -11.20 -14.16 7.83
N ASN A 104 -10.54 -15.14 8.45
CA ASN A 104 -10.93 -16.54 8.59
C ASN A 104 -10.62 -17.00 10.03
N GLY A 105 -10.83 -18.30 10.30
CA GLY A 105 -10.58 -18.97 11.57
C GLY A 105 -11.34 -18.34 12.73
N THR A 106 -10.66 -18.17 13.85
CA THR A 106 -11.24 -17.61 15.08
C THR A 106 -11.85 -16.22 14.90
N THR A 107 -11.37 -15.44 13.92
CA THR A 107 -11.97 -14.12 13.63
C THR A 107 -13.24 -14.27 12.81
N ALA A 108 -13.32 -15.24 11.90
CA ALA A 108 -14.58 -15.56 11.24
C ALA A 108 -15.62 -16.08 12.24
N ASP A 109 -15.22 -16.89 13.23
CA ASP A 109 -16.13 -17.32 14.32
C ASP A 109 -16.69 -16.13 15.11
N TYR A 110 -15.85 -15.13 15.39
CA TYR A 110 -16.31 -13.88 16.00
C TYR A 110 -17.31 -13.15 15.09
N ILE A 111 -17.02 -13.04 13.79
CA ILE A 111 -17.92 -12.41 12.81
C ILE A 111 -19.24 -13.15 12.68
N GLU A 112 -19.23 -14.48 12.71
CA GLU A 112 -20.45 -15.29 12.69
C GLU A 112 -21.38 -14.92 13.85
N ASN A 113 -20.82 -14.58 15.01
CA ASN A 113 -21.59 -14.09 16.16
C ASN A 113 -21.85 -12.58 16.13
N ASN A 114 -21.11 -11.81 15.33
CA ASN A 114 -21.15 -10.35 15.25
C ASN A 114 -21.26 -9.87 13.79
N LYS A 115 -22.26 -10.37 13.07
CA LYS A 115 -22.39 -10.20 11.61
C LYS A 115 -22.42 -8.75 11.13
N LYS A 116 -22.62 -7.76 12.00
CA LYS A 116 -22.61 -6.33 11.63
C LYS A 116 -21.21 -5.72 11.56
N GLU A 117 -20.17 -6.47 11.93
CA GLU A 117 -18.78 -5.98 11.96
C GLU A 117 -18.05 -6.13 10.61
N VAL A 118 -18.69 -6.74 9.61
CA VAL A 118 -18.16 -6.88 8.25
C VAL A 118 -18.60 -5.76 7.33
N LEU A 119 -17.86 -5.57 6.26
CA LEU A 119 -18.22 -4.67 5.18
C LEU A 119 -19.42 -5.22 4.43
N TYR A 120 -20.36 -4.35 4.09
CA TYR A 120 -21.55 -4.70 3.32
C TYR A 120 -21.53 -4.05 1.95
N TYR A 121 -22.23 -4.67 1.00
CA TYR A 121 -22.58 -4.06 -0.27
C TYR A 121 -24.09 -4.11 -0.48
N ARG A 122 -24.62 -3.15 -1.24
CA ARG A 122 -26.02 -3.12 -1.65
C ARG A 122 -26.25 -4.13 -2.77
N VAL A 123 -26.81 -5.29 -2.43
CA VAL A 123 -27.18 -6.29 -3.44
C VAL A 123 -28.34 -5.81 -4.31
N GLY A 124 -29.29 -5.06 -3.76
CA GLY A 124 -30.42 -4.51 -4.50
C GLY A 124 -31.32 -3.69 -3.58
N ASN A 125 -32.57 -3.46 -3.99
CA ASN A 125 -33.60 -2.91 -3.11
C ASN A 125 -34.86 -3.78 -3.11
N SER A 126 -35.70 -3.64 -2.09
CA SER A 126 -36.98 -4.32 -2.06
C SER A 126 -37.88 -3.84 -3.21
N SER A 127 -38.44 -4.77 -3.99
CA SER A 127 -39.34 -4.41 -5.11
C SER A 127 -40.70 -3.91 -4.62
N ALA A 128 -41.11 -4.31 -3.43
CA ALA A 128 -42.35 -3.93 -2.76
C ALA A 128 -42.09 -3.75 -1.25
N SER A 129 -43.09 -3.29 -0.51
CA SER A 129 -43.01 -3.33 0.95
C SER A 129 -42.92 -4.78 1.43
N ILE A 130 -42.14 -4.99 2.48
CA ILE A 130 -41.96 -6.29 3.13
C ILE A 130 -42.61 -6.19 4.50
N THR A 131 -43.59 -7.03 4.83
CA THR A 131 -44.19 -7.03 6.18
C THR A 131 -43.27 -7.76 7.17
N ALA A 132 -43.44 -7.56 8.48
CA ALA A 132 -42.63 -8.26 9.50
C ALA A 132 -42.72 -9.79 9.45
N THR A 133 -43.81 -10.36 8.91
CA THR A 133 -44.03 -11.82 8.80
C THR A 133 -43.69 -12.38 7.42
N GLN A 134 -43.46 -11.54 6.42
CA GLN A 134 -43.19 -11.98 5.05
C GLN A 134 -41.78 -12.57 4.95
N THR A 135 -41.67 -13.84 4.58
CA THR A 135 -40.40 -14.58 4.43
C THR A 135 -39.92 -14.69 2.98
N THR A 136 -40.78 -14.38 2.01
CA THR A 136 -40.45 -14.41 0.58
C THR A 136 -40.73 -13.06 -0.04
N PHE A 137 -39.75 -12.48 -0.71
CA PHE A 137 -39.87 -11.17 -1.38
C PHE A 137 -38.92 -11.08 -2.58
N SER A 138 -39.22 -10.15 -3.49
CA SER A 138 -38.40 -9.91 -4.68
C SER A 138 -37.55 -8.65 -4.54
N LEU A 139 -36.39 -8.68 -5.17
CA LEU A 139 -35.45 -7.58 -5.26
C LEU A 139 -35.50 -6.92 -6.64
N ASN A 140 -35.18 -5.62 -6.70
CA ASN A 140 -34.86 -4.89 -7.92
C ASN A 140 -33.39 -4.44 -7.91
N ASP A 141 -32.87 -4.04 -9.07
CA ASP A 141 -31.47 -3.55 -9.21
C ASP A 141 -30.42 -4.53 -8.63
N VAL A 142 -30.62 -5.83 -8.85
CA VAL A 142 -29.78 -6.88 -8.27
C VAL A 142 -28.37 -6.86 -8.87
N PHE A 143 -27.35 -6.77 -8.02
CA PHE A 143 -25.95 -6.94 -8.37
C PHE A 143 -25.47 -8.35 -8.02
N GLY A 144 -24.88 -9.03 -9.00
CA GLY A 144 -24.42 -10.40 -8.86
C GLY A 144 -25.56 -11.40 -8.67
N SER A 145 -25.28 -12.46 -7.92
CA SER A 145 -26.28 -13.49 -7.58
C SER A 145 -26.19 -13.80 -6.09
N LEU A 146 -27.35 -13.90 -5.46
CA LEU A 146 -27.47 -14.42 -4.10
C LEU A 146 -27.37 -15.94 -4.14
N ILE A 147 -26.76 -16.52 -3.11
CA ILE A 147 -26.68 -17.98 -2.97
C ILE A 147 -27.35 -18.41 -1.67
N PRO A 148 -28.07 -19.54 -1.65
CA PRO A 148 -28.63 -20.10 -0.42
C PRO A 148 -27.55 -20.51 0.59
N SER A 149 -27.88 -20.48 1.88
CA SER A 149 -27.04 -21.08 2.91
C SER A 149 -26.99 -22.60 2.72
N THR A 150 -25.81 -23.20 2.93
CA THR A 150 -25.64 -24.67 2.95
C THR A 150 -25.62 -25.23 4.37
N SER A 151 -25.33 -24.41 5.38
CA SER A 151 -25.45 -24.80 6.78
C SER A 151 -26.91 -24.79 7.24
N ASN A 152 -27.29 -25.82 8.00
CA ASN A 152 -28.57 -25.88 8.69
C ASN A 152 -28.57 -25.13 10.03
N THR A 153 -27.41 -24.66 10.51
CA THR A 153 -27.28 -23.92 11.78
C THR A 153 -27.32 -22.40 11.56
N TRP A 154 -27.15 -21.61 12.62
CA TRP A 154 -27.08 -20.14 12.51
C TRP A 154 -25.73 -19.63 12.01
N ASN A 155 -24.68 -20.44 12.13
CA ASN A 155 -23.30 -20.08 11.80
C ASN A 155 -22.74 -20.99 10.70
N SER A 156 -21.75 -20.49 9.98
CA SER A 156 -20.93 -21.34 9.12
C SER A 156 -20.06 -22.27 9.96
N ASN A 157 -19.88 -23.51 9.53
CA ASN A 157 -19.12 -24.53 10.27
C ASN A 157 -18.71 -25.69 9.35
N PHE A 158 -17.66 -26.43 9.74
CA PHE A 158 -17.37 -27.72 9.13
C PHE A 158 -18.41 -28.78 9.56
N ASP A 159 -18.80 -29.64 8.63
CA ASP A 159 -19.58 -30.83 8.92
C ASP A 159 -18.67 -32.04 9.25
N SER A 160 -19.29 -33.19 9.54
CA SER A 160 -18.57 -34.42 9.90
C SER A 160 -17.71 -35.00 8.76
N ASN A 161 -17.93 -34.57 7.52
CA ASN A 161 -17.19 -35.01 6.33
C ASN A 161 -16.04 -34.06 5.97
N GLY A 162 -15.84 -32.99 6.75
CA GLY A 162 -14.84 -31.97 6.48
C GLY A 162 -15.27 -30.97 5.39
N GLU A 163 -16.54 -30.98 4.97
CA GLU A 163 -17.08 -29.95 4.09
C GLU A 163 -17.44 -28.71 4.91
N PHE A 164 -17.05 -27.52 4.43
CA PHE A 164 -17.44 -26.28 5.08
C PHE A 164 -18.85 -25.87 4.64
N LYS A 165 -19.79 -25.92 5.58
CA LYS A 165 -21.17 -25.47 5.39
C LYS A 165 -21.27 -24.01 5.79
N PHE A 166 -21.71 -23.15 4.88
CA PHE A 166 -21.74 -21.70 5.10
C PHE A 166 -23.16 -21.17 5.30
N VAL A 167 -23.25 -20.05 6.02
CA VAL A 167 -24.44 -19.23 6.14
C VAL A 167 -24.27 -17.96 5.32
N THR A 168 -25.16 -17.76 4.36
CA THR A 168 -25.33 -16.47 3.67
C THR A 168 -26.53 -15.73 4.24
N TRP A 169 -26.40 -14.41 4.35
CA TRP A 169 -27.44 -13.57 4.93
C TRP A 169 -27.60 -12.24 4.21
N LEU A 170 -28.74 -11.62 4.46
CA LEU A 170 -29.08 -10.25 4.08
C LEU A 170 -29.17 -9.38 5.33
N LEU A 171 -28.89 -8.10 5.18
CA LEU A 171 -29.14 -7.06 6.17
C LEU A 171 -30.09 -6.02 5.57
N ILE A 172 -31.20 -5.74 6.25
CA ILE A 172 -32.16 -4.68 5.88
C ILE A 172 -32.39 -3.82 7.12
N GLY A 173 -32.01 -2.54 7.06
CA GLY A 173 -31.95 -1.69 8.25
C GLY A 173 -31.01 -2.30 9.30
N ASP A 174 -31.58 -2.77 10.42
CA ASP A 174 -30.87 -3.45 11.50
C ASP A 174 -31.19 -4.96 11.62
N GLU A 175 -32.02 -5.51 10.73
CA GLU A 175 -32.43 -6.92 10.74
C GLU A 175 -31.55 -7.81 9.86
N LEU A 176 -31.13 -8.93 10.43
CA LEU A 176 -30.39 -9.98 9.73
C LEU A 176 -31.36 -11.09 9.30
N MET A 177 -31.20 -11.56 8.07
CA MET A 177 -32.04 -12.59 7.48
C MET A 177 -31.17 -13.67 6.81
N LYS A 178 -31.32 -14.93 7.21
CA LYS A 178 -30.60 -16.06 6.60
C LYS A 178 -31.27 -16.47 5.28
N ILE A 179 -30.50 -16.63 4.21
CA ILE A 179 -31.02 -17.02 2.89
C ILE A 179 -31.28 -18.53 2.85
N GLN A 180 -32.53 -18.92 2.57
CA GLN A 180 -32.96 -20.32 2.44
C GLN A 180 -33.01 -20.78 0.99
N SER A 181 -33.54 -19.95 0.10
CA SER A 181 -33.62 -20.26 -1.33
C SER A 181 -33.65 -18.98 -2.16
N VAL A 182 -33.21 -19.09 -3.41
CA VAL A 182 -33.18 -18.00 -4.39
C VAL A 182 -33.77 -18.53 -5.70
N SER A 183 -34.70 -17.79 -6.29
CA SER A 183 -35.29 -18.07 -7.61
C SER A 183 -35.40 -16.77 -8.40
N GLY A 184 -34.49 -16.57 -9.34
CA GLY A 184 -34.32 -15.27 -10.00
C GLY A 184 -34.05 -14.16 -8.98
N ASN A 185 -34.87 -13.12 -9.00
CA ASN A 185 -34.79 -12.01 -8.05
C ASN A 185 -35.61 -12.22 -6.77
N THR A 186 -36.25 -13.38 -6.61
CA THR A 186 -37.05 -13.70 -5.43
C THR A 186 -36.22 -14.50 -4.44
N VAL A 187 -36.19 -14.05 -3.19
CA VAL A 187 -35.47 -14.70 -2.10
C VAL A 187 -36.45 -15.18 -1.04
N THR A 188 -36.21 -16.37 -0.49
CA THR A 188 -36.86 -16.86 0.73
C THR A 188 -35.84 -16.86 1.86
N VAL A 189 -36.23 -16.32 3.01
CA VAL A 189 -35.34 -16.13 4.16
C VAL A 189 -35.93 -16.65 5.47
N ILE A 190 -35.05 -16.96 6.42
CA ILE A 190 -35.39 -16.99 7.85
C ILE A 190 -35.05 -15.61 8.42
N ARG A 191 -36.01 -15.00 9.11
CA ARG A 191 -35.92 -13.62 9.61
C ARG A 191 -35.48 -13.56 11.06
N GLY A 192 -34.96 -12.41 11.48
CA GLY A 192 -34.64 -12.15 12.88
C GLY A 192 -33.50 -13.01 13.44
N ILE A 193 -32.53 -13.40 12.61
CA ILE A 193 -31.39 -14.18 13.10
C ILE A 193 -30.49 -13.31 14.00
N HIS A 194 -29.68 -13.95 14.85
CA HIS A 194 -28.79 -13.27 15.81
C HIS A 194 -29.51 -12.21 16.66
N SER A 195 -30.68 -12.59 17.18
CA SER A 195 -31.49 -11.74 18.08
C SER A 195 -31.94 -10.41 17.46
N THR A 196 -31.91 -10.29 16.12
CA THR A 196 -32.54 -9.17 15.43
C THR A 196 -34.06 -9.37 15.38
N VAL A 197 -34.83 -8.28 15.34
CA VAL A 197 -36.30 -8.34 15.39
C VAL A 197 -36.87 -8.13 13.99
N PRO A 198 -37.75 -9.01 13.48
CA PRO A 198 -38.43 -8.81 12.21
C PRO A 198 -39.25 -7.51 12.16
N LYS A 199 -39.03 -6.68 11.14
CA LYS A 199 -39.75 -5.41 10.94
C LYS A 199 -40.38 -5.30 9.55
N SER A 200 -41.32 -4.38 9.43
CA SER A 200 -41.84 -3.99 8.11
C SER A 200 -40.90 -2.98 7.46
N TYR A 201 -40.63 -3.15 6.16
CA TYR A 201 -39.81 -2.24 5.37
C TYR A 201 -40.60 -1.71 4.16
N PRO A 202 -40.50 -0.42 3.82
CA PRO A 202 -41.14 0.11 2.61
C PRO A 202 -40.49 -0.45 1.33
N ALA A 203 -41.19 -0.28 0.20
CA ALA A 203 -40.62 -0.56 -1.12
C ALA A 203 -39.40 0.35 -1.39
N GLY A 204 -38.41 -0.16 -2.10
CA GLY A 204 -37.17 0.55 -2.40
C GLY A 204 -36.17 0.59 -1.24
N THR A 205 -36.41 -0.13 -0.13
CA THR A 205 -35.45 -0.21 0.97
C THR A 205 -34.19 -0.94 0.50
N PRO A 206 -32.98 -0.39 0.75
CA PRO A 206 -31.72 -1.07 0.41
C PRO A 206 -31.62 -2.43 1.12
N ILE A 207 -31.20 -3.43 0.36
CA ILE A 207 -30.92 -4.78 0.86
C ILE A 207 -29.43 -5.02 0.70
N LEU A 208 -28.78 -5.39 1.80
CA LEU A 208 -27.34 -5.49 1.89
C LEU A 208 -26.91 -6.95 2.03
N SER A 209 -25.72 -7.25 1.55
CA SER A 209 -25.05 -8.54 1.73
C SER A 209 -23.60 -8.32 2.19
N PRO A 210 -23.00 -9.23 2.96
CA PRO A 210 -21.57 -9.18 3.29
C PRO A 210 -20.69 -9.12 2.05
N VAL A 211 -19.59 -8.38 2.15
CA VAL A 211 -18.45 -8.45 1.22
C VAL A 211 -17.51 -9.55 1.69
N TYR A 212 -17.04 -10.37 0.76
CA TYR A 212 -16.17 -11.51 1.02
C TYR A 212 -14.75 -11.26 0.50
N GLY A 213 -13.75 -11.79 1.19
CA GLY A 213 -12.38 -11.92 0.68
C GLY A 213 -12.25 -13.10 -0.30
N ALA A 214 -13.06 -14.14 -0.11
CA ALA A 214 -13.26 -15.26 -1.01
C ALA A 214 -14.73 -15.66 -0.92
N ALA A 215 -15.42 -15.69 -2.07
CA ALA A 215 -16.85 -15.94 -2.08
C ALA A 215 -17.19 -17.38 -1.63
N PRO A 216 -18.31 -17.57 -0.92
CA PRO A 216 -18.79 -18.90 -0.56
C PRO A 216 -19.15 -19.72 -1.81
N VAL A 217 -18.71 -20.99 -1.85
CA VAL A 217 -19.02 -21.93 -2.94
C VAL A 217 -19.46 -23.26 -2.33
N ALA A 218 -20.51 -23.87 -2.87
CA ALA A 218 -20.99 -25.18 -2.41
C ALA A 218 -19.87 -26.24 -2.54
N GLY A 219 -19.69 -27.07 -1.51
CA GLY A 219 -18.63 -28.07 -1.48
C GLY A 219 -17.24 -27.53 -1.16
N MET A 220 -17.11 -26.28 -0.71
CA MET A 220 -15.81 -25.73 -0.32
C MET A 220 -15.23 -26.46 0.91
N THR A 221 -13.92 -26.68 0.90
CA THR A 221 -13.17 -27.31 2.01
C THR A 221 -12.38 -26.28 2.82
N SER A 222 -12.43 -25.02 2.42
CA SER A 222 -11.91 -23.89 3.16
C SER A 222 -13.06 -23.12 3.82
N GLU A 223 -12.74 -22.37 4.87
CA GLU A 223 -13.69 -21.46 5.49
C GLU A 223 -13.98 -20.25 4.60
N VAL A 224 -15.16 -19.67 4.79
CA VAL A 224 -15.52 -18.40 4.15
C VAL A 224 -14.63 -17.29 4.69
N GLN A 225 -14.19 -16.40 3.79
CA GLN A 225 -13.42 -15.23 4.17
C GLN A 225 -14.28 -13.98 4.11
N TYR A 226 -14.41 -13.29 5.24
CA TYR A 226 -15.14 -12.03 5.31
C TYR A 226 -14.24 -10.82 5.15
N ARG A 227 -14.77 -9.74 4.60
CA ARG A 227 -14.07 -8.45 4.60
C ARG A 227 -14.53 -7.62 5.79
N LEU A 228 -13.60 -7.23 6.66
CA LEU A 228 -13.91 -6.33 7.79
C LEU A 228 -14.26 -4.92 7.31
N ASP A 229 -15.25 -4.30 7.96
CA ASP A 229 -15.58 -2.88 7.73
C ASP A 229 -14.57 -1.98 8.44
N GLU A 230 -14.07 -1.00 7.71
CA GLU A 230 -13.03 -0.07 8.17
C GLU A 230 -13.55 0.90 9.22
N GLY A 231 -14.86 1.10 9.29
CA GLY A 231 -15.50 1.88 10.35
C GLY A 231 -15.79 1.09 11.62
N THR A 232 -15.36 -0.16 11.74
CA THR A 232 -15.52 -0.98 12.96
C THR A 232 -14.20 -1.12 13.72
N ASN A 233 -14.27 -1.33 15.03
CA ASN A 233 -13.06 -1.49 15.84
C ASN A 233 -12.37 -2.84 15.63
N VAL A 234 -13.09 -3.87 15.17
CA VAL A 234 -12.58 -5.24 15.06
C VAL A 234 -11.31 -5.31 14.22
N ARG A 235 -11.29 -4.65 13.05
CA ARG A 235 -10.10 -4.60 12.19
C ARG A 235 -8.91 -3.98 12.92
N TRP A 236 -9.14 -2.86 13.59
CA TRP A 236 -8.09 -2.08 14.23
C TRP A 236 -7.56 -2.76 15.49
N ASP A 237 -8.40 -3.49 16.21
CA ASP A 237 -8.01 -4.30 17.38
C ASP A 237 -7.13 -5.50 16.97
N LEU A 238 -7.42 -6.13 15.84
CA LEU A 238 -6.59 -7.20 15.29
C LEU A 238 -5.20 -6.70 14.85
N LEU A 239 -5.15 -5.49 14.27
CA LEU A 239 -3.90 -4.83 13.88
C LEU A 239 -3.11 -4.33 15.09
N LEU A 240 -3.78 -3.76 16.09
CA LEU A 240 -3.17 -3.39 17.37
C LEU A 240 -2.56 -4.61 18.06
N SER A 241 -3.29 -5.71 18.13
CA SER A 241 -2.80 -6.97 18.73
C SER A 241 -1.55 -7.48 18.00
N ALA A 242 -1.52 -7.39 16.67
CA ALA A 242 -0.34 -7.74 15.89
C ALA A 242 0.85 -6.81 16.17
N ALA A 243 0.62 -5.49 16.28
CA ALA A 243 1.67 -4.55 16.64
C ALA A 243 2.25 -4.82 18.03
N LEU A 244 1.40 -5.10 19.02
CA LEU A 244 1.83 -5.43 20.38
C LEU A 244 2.70 -6.70 20.38
N ALA A 245 2.27 -7.74 19.65
CA ALA A 245 3.01 -8.99 19.54
C ALA A 245 4.39 -8.80 18.90
N GLU A 246 4.48 -8.05 17.80
CA GLU A 246 5.77 -7.79 17.13
C GLU A 246 6.68 -6.90 17.98
N TYR A 247 6.12 -5.92 18.68
CA TYR A 247 6.90 -5.10 19.59
C TYR A 247 7.49 -5.93 20.74
N ASP A 248 6.74 -6.88 21.29
CA ASP A 248 7.24 -7.77 22.34
C ASP A 248 8.28 -8.77 21.81
N LYS A 249 8.12 -9.23 20.56
CA LYS A 249 9.06 -10.14 19.89
C LYS A 249 10.43 -9.51 19.62
N ASN A 250 10.47 -8.29 19.09
CA ASN A 250 11.71 -7.70 18.58
C ASN A 250 11.75 -6.15 18.60
N ARG A 251 10.82 -5.50 19.33
CA ARG A 251 10.57 -4.04 19.27
C ARG A 251 10.22 -3.56 17.86
N GLY A 252 9.56 -4.41 17.08
CA GLY A 252 9.14 -4.14 15.71
C GLY A 252 7.86 -3.31 15.63
N GLY A 253 7.55 -2.91 14.40
CA GLY A 253 6.29 -2.30 14.00
C GLY A 253 5.49 -3.21 13.07
N ILE A 254 4.46 -2.63 12.47
CA ILE A 254 3.59 -3.33 11.52
C ILE A 254 3.58 -2.63 10.17
N TRP A 255 3.49 -3.42 9.11
CA TRP A 255 3.20 -2.97 7.76
C TRP A 255 1.82 -3.47 7.35
N ILE A 256 0.85 -2.56 7.32
CA ILE A 256 -0.56 -2.88 7.08
C ILE A 256 -0.80 -2.95 5.58
N ASP A 257 -1.17 -4.12 5.10
CA ASP A 257 -1.58 -4.28 3.71
C ASP A 257 -2.97 -3.68 3.47
N ILE A 258 -3.15 -3.08 2.30
CA ILE A 258 -4.38 -2.38 1.89
C ILE A 258 -4.91 -1.50 3.03
N LEU A 259 -4.11 -0.52 3.44
CA LEU A 259 -4.51 0.38 4.53
C LEU A 259 -5.83 1.10 4.19
N ILE A 260 -5.95 1.55 2.94
CA ILE A 260 -7.18 2.13 2.35
C ILE A 260 -7.41 1.44 1.00
N GLY A 261 -8.58 0.86 0.72
CA GLY A 261 -8.89 0.39 -0.64
C GLY A 261 -9.85 -0.80 -0.78
N ASN A 262 -9.97 -1.29 -2.02
CA ASN A 262 -11.01 -2.22 -2.46
C ASN A 262 -10.50 -3.52 -3.10
N LEU A 263 -9.24 -3.91 -2.88
CA LEU A 263 -8.78 -5.18 -3.46
C LEU A 263 -9.53 -6.35 -2.83
N SER A 264 -9.84 -7.35 -3.66
CA SER A 264 -10.46 -8.60 -3.26
C SER A 264 -11.77 -8.44 -2.47
N GLN A 265 -12.64 -7.53 -2.94
CA GLN A 265 -14.00 -7.38 -2.44
C GLN A 265 -14.97 -8.12 -3.34
N PHE A 266 -15.45 -9.28 -2.90
CA PHE A 266 -16.33 -10.13 -3.69
C PHE A 266 -17.76 -10.16 -3.14
N ALA A 267 -18.72 -10.17 -4.07
CA ALA A 267 -20.10 -10.50 -3.79
C ALA A 267 -20.25 -12.00 -3.47
N GLN A 268 -21.44 -12.42 -3.01
CA GLN A 268 -21.75 -13.84 -2.83
C GLN A 268 -21.52 -14.68 -4.10
N SER A 269 -21.70 -14.08 -5.28
CA SER A 269 -21.46 -14.72 -6.58
C SER A 269 -20.00 -14.81 -7.01
N GLY A 270 -19.05 -14.28 -6.23
CA GLY A 270 -17.64 -14.18 -6.62
C GLY A 270 -17.32 -13.02 -7.56
N GLN A 271 -18.31 -12.23 -7.99
CA GLN A 271 -18.05 -11.02 -8.77
C GLN A 271 -17.44 -9.92 -7.89
N THR A 272 -16.48 -9.17 -8.43
CA THR A 272 -15.89 -8.00 -7.75
C THR A 272 -16.97 -6.94 -7.51
N VAL A 273 -17.13 -6.54 -6.25
CA VAL A 273 -18.10 -5.52 -5.87
C VAL A 273 -17.64 -4.15 -6.36
N PRO A 274 -18.46 -3.42 -7.15
CA PRO A 274 -18.09 -2.08 -7.58
C PRO A 274 -18.18 -1.10 -6.41
N SER A 275 -17.31 -0.08 -6.41
CA SER A 275 -17.22 0.90 -5.31
C SER A 275 -18.55 1.59 -5.01
N ASN A 276 -19.36 1.87 -6.03
CA ASN A 276 -20.68 2.50 -5.89
C ASN A 276 -21.76 1.60 -5.25
N ARG A 277 -21.43 0.35 -4.90
CA ARG A 277 -22.32 -0.57 -4.17
C ARG A 277 -21.84 -0.83 -2.74
N ILE A 278 -20.60 -0.48 -2.39
CA ILE A 278 -20.09 -0.64 -1.02
C ILE A 278 -20.89 0.28 -0.08
N TRP A 279 -21.42 -0.27 1.01
CA TRP A 279 -22.44 0.39 1.82
C TRP A 279 -21.94 0.70 3.24
N ASP A 280 -22.14 1.94 3.67
CA ASP A 280 -21.92 2.38 5.04
C ASP A 280 -23.19 2.18 5.85
N ILE A 281 -23.22 1.13 6.67
CA ILE A 281 -24.38 0.81 7.51
C ILE A 281 -24.64 1.86 8.61
N ARG A 282 -23.66 2.70 8.97
CA ARG A 282 -23.84 3.76 9.98
C ARG A 282 -24.58 4.96 9.40
N ASN A 283 -24.20 5.35 8.19
CA ASN A 283 -24.78 6.49 7.49
C ASN A 283 -25.94 6.11 6.57
N GLN A 284 -26.22 4.82 6.41
CA GLN A 284 -27.27 4.28 5.53
C GLN A 284 -27.13 4.81 4.09
N SER A 285 -25.90 4.78 3.57
CA SER A 285 -25.56 5.30 2.26
C SER A 285 -24.42 4.52 1.59
N VAL A 286 -24.17 4.78 0.31
CA VAL A 286 -22.97 4.28 -0.36
C VAL A 286 -21.75 4.94 0.26
N TYR A 287 -20.72 4.15 0.57
CA TYR A 287 -19.46 4.66 1.06
C TYR A 287 -18.81 5.57 0.02
N ASN A 288 -18.49 6.80 0.40
CA ASN A 288 -17.58 7.65 -0.37
C ASN A 288 -16.14 7.49 0.15
N ASP A 289 -15.18 7.91 -0.66
CA ASP A 289 -13.75 7.71 -0.36
C ASP A 289 -13.30 8.55 0.84
N GLU A 290 -13.89 9.72 1.05
CA GLU A 290 -13.60 10.60 2.20
C GLU A 290 -13.96 9.91 3.53
N VAL A 291 -15.18 9.40 3.68
CA VAL A 291 -15.65 8.75 4.91
C VAL A 291 -14.84 7.50 5.21
N ARG A 292 -14.43 6.76 4.18
CA ARG A 292 -13.53 5.61 4.37
C ARG A 292 -12.16 6.04 4.87
N ALA A 293 -11.60 7.09 4.29
CA ALA A 293 -10.34 7.65 4.75
C ALA A 293 -10.43 8.10 6.21
N GLU A 294 -11.49 8.81 6.60
CA GLU A 294 -11.71 9.22 7.99
C GLU A 294 -11.82 8.02 8.95
N ASN A 295 -12.52 6.96 8.55
CA ASN A 295 -12.62 5.74 9.36
C ASN A 295 -11.24 5.07 9.53
N VAL A 296 -10.41 5.08 8.49
CA VAL A 296 -9.03 4.61 8.58
C VAL A 296 -8.17 5.50 9.48
N GLU A 297 -8.34 6.83 9.42
CA GLU A 297 -7.67 7.75 10.35
C GLU A 297 -8.02 7.45 11.82
N ARG A 298 -9.31 7.28 12.12
CA ARG A 298 -9.78 6.87 13.46
C ARG A 298 -9.19 5.53 13.89
N GLY A 299 -9.11 4.58 12.97
CA GLY A 299 -8.48 3.28 13.16
C GLY A 299 -6.99 3.36 13.51
N ILE A 300 -6.22 4.18 12.78
CA ILE A 300 -4.81 4.41 13.05
C ILE A 300 -4.62 5.08 14.42
N VAL A 301 -5.42 6.09 14.76
CA VAL A 301 -5.39 6.73 16.09
C VAL A 301 -5.65 5.73 17.20
N ARG A 302 -6.63 4.83 17.00
CA ARG A 302 -6.91 3.75 17.94
C ARG A 302 -5.68 2.88 18.18
N ILE A 303 -5.00 2.44 17.12
CA ILE A 303 -3.76 1.67 17.25
C ILE A 303 -2.70 2.49 18.00
N GLN A 304 -2.43 3.72 17.56
CA GLN A 304 -1.38 4.58 18.10
C GLN A 304 -1.58 4.88 19.59
N GLU A 305 -2.77 5.32 19.99
CA GLU A 305 -3.05 5.74 21.36
C GLU A 305 -3.16 4.55 22.32
N GLN A 306 -3.81 3.45 21.92
CA GLN A 306 -3.88 2.27 22.77
C GLN A 306 -2.52 1.57 22.90
N PHE A 307 -1.73 1.50 21.82
CA PHE A 307 -0.39 0.97 21.89
C PHE A 307 0.49 1.82 22.81
N LYS A 308 0.45 3.15 22.68
CA LYS A 308 1.18 4.07 23.57
C LYS A 308 0.76 3.95 25.03
N ALA A 309 -0.53 3.81 25.29
CA ALA A 309 -1.02 3.57 26.65
C ALA A 309 -0.42 2.30 27.28
N GLN A 310 -0.17 1.25 26.48
CA GLN A 310 0.37 -0.02 26.96
C GLN A 310 1.90 -0.08 26.98
N LYS A 311 2.59 0.55 26.01
CA LYS A 311 4.04 0.42 25.82
C LYS A 311 4.83 1.69 26.15
N GLY A 312 4.16 2.81 26.41
CA GLY A 312 4.78 4.10 26.69
C GLY A 312 5.39 4.81 25.47
N VAL A 313 5.35 4.18 24.29
CA VAL A 313 5.88 4.71 23.02
C VAL A 313 4.85 4.50 21.91
N TYR A 314 4.92 5.30 20.84
CA TYR A 314 4.08 5.06 19.67
C TYR A 314 4.58 3.86 18.85
N PRO A 315 3.69 3.11 18.19
CA PRO A 315 4.08 2.05 17.29
C PRO A 315 4.65 2.62 15.99
N VAL A 316 5.56 1.89 15.35
CA VAL A 316 5.93 2.14 13.95
C VAL A 316 4.87 1.52 13.07
N ILE A 317 4.20 2.33 12.25
CA ILE A 317 3.18 1.86 11.32
C ILE A 317 3.57 2.23 9.90
N TRP A 318 3.68 1.23 9.02
CA TRP A 318 3.75 1.43 7.58
C TRP A 318 2.42 1.07 6.93
N GLY A 319 1.99 1.86 5.94
CA GLY A 319 0.86 1.53 5.07
C GLY A 319 1.34 0.95 3.75
N ASN A 320 0.53 0.08 3.13
CA ASN A 320 0.80 -0.44 1.80
C ASN A 320 -0.14 0.10 0.72
N ASN A 321 0.34 0.11 -0.53
CA ASN A 321 -0.35 0.54 -1.75
C ASN A 321 -0.55 2.06 -1.89
N LEU A 322 0.46 2.92 -1.79
CA LEU A 322 0.30 4.32 -2.21
C LEU A 322 0.25 4.40 -3.75
N LEU A 323 -0.78 5.02 -4.32
CA LEU A 323 -1.00 5.06 -5.78
C LEU A 323 -0.27 6.21 -6.46
N HIS A 324 -0.14 6.11 -7.79
CA HIS A 324 0.49 7.11 -8.63
C HIS A 324 -0.47 7.60 -9.72
N PRO A 325 -0.41 8.89 -10.11
CA PRO A 325 0.38 9.96 -9.49
C PRO A 325 -0.20 10.39 -8.14
N THR A 326 0.66 10.77 -7.19
CA THR A 326 0.25 11.26 -5.86
C THR A 326 -0.08 12.77 -5.88
N THR A 327 -1.09 13.18 -5.10
CA THR A 327 -1.42 14.60 -4.84
C THR A 327 -1.79 14.80 -3.35
N LEU A 328 -1.81 16.04 -2.86
CA LEU A 328 -2.26 16.32 -1.47
C LEU A 328 -3.75 16.01 -1.24
N THR A 329 -4.54 15.89 -2.31
CA THR A 329 -5.97 15.54 -2.21
C THR A 329 -6.20 14.03 -2.17
N ASP A 330 -5.16 13.22 -2.40
CA ASP A 330 -5.25 11.77 -2.29
C ASP A 330 -5.46 11.36 -0.83
N GLN A 331 -6.52 10.58 -0.59
CA GLN A 331 -6.86 10.05 0.71
C GLN A 331 -5.76 9.17 1.31
N ARG A 332 -4.96 8.49 0.46
CA ARG A 332 -3.78 7.72 0.90
C ARG A 332 -2.66 8.63 1.38
N VAL A 333 -2.43 9.76 0.71
CA VAL A 333 -1.45 10.76 1.14
C VAL A 333 -1.82 11.37 2.50
N LYS A 334 -3.11 11.52 2.82
CA LYS A 334 -3.55 11.99 4.16
C LYS A 334 -3.04 11.13 5.32
N MET A 335 -2.74 9.85 5.10
CA MET A 335 -2.16 9.01 6.16
C MET A 335 -0.78 9.51 6.61
N LEU A 336 -0.03 10.14 5.71
CA LEU A 336 1.28 10.74 5.95
C LEU A 336 1.21 12.19 6.44
N LEU A 337 0.01 12.74 6.59
CA LEU A 337 -0.22 14.11 7.06
C LEU A 337 -0.78 14.11 8.49
N SER A 338 -0.45 15.12 9.27
CA SER A 338 -1.19 15.42 10.50
C SER A 338 -2.55 15.98 10.13
N THR A 339 -3.61 15.44 10.71
CA THR A 339 -4.99 15.93 10.55
C THR A 339 -5.64 16.18 11.91
N SER A 340 -6.82 16.79 11.92
CA SER A 340 -7.60 16.94 13.16
C SER A 340 -8.12 15.61 13.70
N ILE A 341 -8.31 14.60 12.85
CA ILE A 341 -8.73 13.26 13.25
C ILE A 341 -7.53 12.44 13.73
N LYS A 342 -6.43 12.48 12.96
CA LYS A 342 -5.17 11.76 13.19
C LYS A 342 -4.00 12.75 13.29
N PRO A 343 -3.71 13.26 14.51
CA PRO A 343 -2.61 14.20 14.71
C PRO A 343 -1.22 13.61 14.48
N ARG A 344 -1.04 12.30 14.67
CA ARG A 344 0.23 11.61 14.40
C ARG A 344 0.18 10.89 13.05
N PRO A 345 0.96 11.31 12.05
CA PRO A 345 1.12 10.56 10.80
C PRO A 345 1.58 9.10 11.02
N ILE A 346 1.37 8.26 10.02
CA ILE A 346 2.03 6.94 9.97
C ILE A 346 3.51 7.10 9.59
N ASP A 347 4.33 6.12 9.96
CA ASP A 347 5.79 6.17 9.85
C ASP A 347 6.32 5.97 8.43
N GLY A 348 5.48 5.48 7.53
CA GLY A 348 5.76 5.43 6.11
C GLY A 348 4.62 4.82 5.29
N PHE A 349 4.64 5.04 3.98
CA PHE A 349 3.65 4.47 3.07
C PHE A 349 4.34 3.94 1.81
N ALA A 350 4.26 2.63 1.59
CA ALA A 350 4.89 1.93 0.48
C ALA A 350 4.25 2.28 -0.87
N MET A 351 5.09 2.57 -1.87
CA MET A 351 4.68 2.78 -3.26
C MET A 351 5.17 1.57 -4.08
N GLU A 352 4.36 0.51 -4.09
CA GLU A 352 4.75 -0.77 -4.67
C GLU A 352 4.88 -0.72 -6.19
N ASN A 353 5.75 -1.58 -6.71
CA ASN A 353 6.01 -1.71 -8.14
C ASN A 353 6.38 -0.37 -8.80
N SER A 354 7.21 0.43 -8.13
CA SER A 354 7.51 1.81 -8.54
C SER A 354 8.11 1.88 -9.96
N TYR A 355 8.93 0.90 -10.36
CA TYR A 355 9.57 0.90 -11.69
C TYR A 355 9.49 -0.45 -12.43
N GLY A 356 8.97 -1.49 -11.79
CA GLY A 356 8.72 -2.80 -12.35
C GLY A 356 8.07 -3.71 -11.30
N GLY A 357 7.92 -4.99 -11.60
CA GLY A 357 7.33 -5.96 -10.68
C GLY A 357 7.07 -7.30 -11.37
N TYR A 358 6.40 -8.23 -10.67
CA TYR A 358 5.89 -9.45 -11.28
C TYR A 358 4.36 -9.48 -11.30
N GLY A 359 3.79 -9.88 -12.44
CA GLY A 359 2.34 -10.00 -12.63
C GLY A 359 1.54 -8.70 -12.55
N THR A 360 0.21 -8.79 -12.57
CA THR A 360 -0.67 -7.61 -12.67
C THR A 360 -1.67 -7.57 -11.53
N GLY A 361 -1.65 -6.51 -10.72
CA GLY A 361 -2.75 -6.16 -9.80
C GLY A 361 -2.99 -7.17 -8.68
N GLY A 362 -1.95 -7.48 -7.88
CA GLY A 362 -2.05 -8.40 -6.74
C GLY A 362 -1.99 -9.90 -7.11
N ASN A 363 -1.93 -10.22 -8.40
CA ASN A 363 -1.60 -11.56 -8.87
C ASN A 363 -0.11 -11.61 -9.20
N SER A 364 0.68 -12.27 -8.35
CA SER A 364 2.10 -12.52 -8.61
C SER A 364 2.27 -13.31 -9.89
N GLY A 365 2.89 -12.70 -10.90
CA GLY A 365 3.22 -13.34 -12.16
C GLY A 365 4.56 -14.07 -12.08
N THR A 366 4.86 -14.90 -13.07
CA THR A 366 6.20 -15.50 -13.21
C THR A 366 7.14 -14.62 -14.02
N GLU A 367 6.59 -13.70 -14.81
CA GLU A 367 7.37 -12.81 -15.69
C GLU A 367 7.53 -11.42 -15.08
N PHE A 368 8.76 -10.93 -15.13
CA PHE A 368 9.08 -9.58 -14.71
C PHE A 368 8.67 -8.58 -15.80
N TRP A 369 8.05 -7.48 -15.41
CA TRP A 369 7.74 -6.36 -16.30
C TRP A 369 8.30 -5.05 -15.76
N PHE A 370 8.69 -4.15 -16.66
CA PHE A 370 9.00 -2.76 -16.31
C PHE A 370 7.78 -1.88 -16.49
N LYS A 371 7.66 -0.82 -15.68
CA LYS A 371 6.68 0.22 -15.96
C LYS A 371 6.89 0.76 -17.38
N ASP A 372 5.79 0.99 -18.09
CA ASP A 372 5.81 1.72 -19.35
C ASP A 372 6.34 3.15 -19.13
N TYR A 373 6.70 3.83 -20.22
CA TYR A 373 7.31 5.17 -20.13
C TYR A 373 6.43 6.18 -19.37
N THR A 374 5.11 6.11 -19.53
CA THR A 374 4.16 6.99 -18.83
C THR A 374 4.07 6.65 -17.34
N GLY A 375 3.93 5.37 -17.00
CA GLY A 375 3.95 4.89 -15.62
C GLY A 375 5.24 5.25 -14.91
N TRP A 376 6.40 5.07 -15.55
CA TRP A 376 7.69 5.46 -15.00
C TRP A 376 7.76 6.96 -14.67
N LYS A 377 7.29 7.83 -15.58
CA LYS A 377 7.23 9.29 -15.32
C LYS A 377 6.33 9.64 -14.15
N ASN A 378 5.16 8.99 -14.05
CA ASN A 378 4.23 9.20 -12.93
C ASN A 378 4.86 8.79 -11.59
N ASN A 379 5.62 7.70 -11.57
CA ASN A 379 6.36 7.23 -10.40
C ASN A 379 7.47 8.21 -10.00
N LEU A 380 8.32 8.62 -10.95
CA LEU A 380 9.36 9.63 -10.72
C LEU A 380 8.76 10.92 -10.15
N LYS A 381 7.71 11.45 -10.79
CA LYS A 381 7.02 12.66 -10.34
C LYS A 381 6.46 12.50 -8.92
N SER A 382 5.90 11.34 -8.60
CA SER A 382 5.34 11.06 -7.27
C SER A 382 6.44 11.05 -6.20
N ILE A 383 7.56 10.37 -6.44
CA ILE A 383 8.69 10.34 -5.49
C ILE A 383 9.24 11.76 -5.24
N MET A 384 9.42 12.56 -6.29
CA MET A 384 9.82 13.96 -6.16
C MET A 384 8.80 14.77 -5.35
N PHE A 385 7.51 14.63 -5.66
CA PHE A 385 6.43 15.30 -4.94
C PHE A 385 6.42 14.94 -3.46
N MET A 386 6.60 13.67 -3.10
CA MET A 386 6.65 13.23 -1.70
C MET A 386 7.86 13.82 -0.97
N GLY A 387 9.04 13.82 -1.62
CA GLY A 387 10.24 14.45 -1.07
C GLY A 387 10.10 15.96 -0.88
N GLU A 388 9.52 16.66 -1.87
CA GLU A 388 9.24 18.10 -1.80
C GLU A 388 8.36 18.48 -0.62
N ASN A 389 7.33 17.67 -0.37
CA ASN A 389 6.39 17.86 0.72
C ASN A 389 6.84 17.20 2.02
N LYS A 390 8.05 16.64 2.10
CA LYS A 390 8.60 16.01 3.32
C LYS A 390 7.76 14.83 3.85
N LEU A 391 7.10 14.11 2.95
CA LEU A 391 6.24 12.98 3.27
C LEU A 391 7.05 11.68 3.29
N ALA A 392 6.85 10.85 4.31
CA ALA A 392 7.55 9.58 4.51
C ALA A 392 7.10 8.49 3.51
N ALA A 393 7.41 8.67 2.23
CA ALA A 393 7.11 7.67 1.20
C ALA A 393 8.19 6.59 1.15
N LEU A 394 7.77 5.37 0.85
CA LEU A 394 8.63 4.19 0.77
C LEU A 394 8.49 3.58 -0.64
N PRO A 395 9.06 4.19 -1.70
CA PRO A 395 9.10 3.56 -3.01
C PRO A 395 9.73 2.18 -2.95
N LEU A 396 9.03 1.20 -3.51
CA LEU A 396 9.43 -0.19 -3.49
C LEU A 396 9.54 -0.72 -4.92
N MET A 397 10.68 -1.35 -5.25
CA MET A 397 10.93 -1.85 -6.60
C MET A 397 10.01 -3.01 -6.98
N LEU A 398 9.69 -3.91 -6.05
CA LEU A 398 8.92 -5.14 -6.29
C LEU A 398 7.81 -5.25 -5.25
N ASP A 399 6.65 -5.78 -5.62
CA ASP A 399 5.60 -6.10 -4.66
C ASP A 399 6.12 -6.95 -3.49
N GLY A 400 5.44 -6.89 -2.35
CA GLY A 400 5.61 -7.86 -1.30
C GLY A 400 5.27 -9.30 -1.74
N GLY A 401 5.64 -10.29 -0.94
CA GLY A 401 5.25 -11.69 -1.17
C GLY A 401 6.06 -12.42 -2.24
N GLN A 402 5.36 -13.10 -3.15
CA GLN A 402 5.93 -14.06 -4.10
C GLN A 402 6.92 -13.43 -5.10
N ASP A 403 6.79 -12.15 -5.40
CA ASP A 403 7.69 -11.39 -6.28
C ASP A 403 9.14 -11.45 -5.79
N ASN A 404 9.36 -11.31 -4.49
CA ASN A 404 10.71 -11.36 -3.90
C ASN A 404 11.33 -12.74 -4.02
N LYS A 405 10.52 -13.81 -3.92
CA LYS A 405 10.98 -15.19 -4.12
C LYS A 405 11.39 -15.42 -5.58
N THR A 406 10.58 -14.96 -6.54
CA THR A 406 10.89 -15.07 -7.97
C THR A 406 12.15 -14.27 -8.31
N PHE A 407 12.26 -13.03 -7.80
CA PHE A 407 13.42 -12.19 -8.00
C PHE A 407 14.71 -12.79 -7.41
N ALA A 408 14.64 -13.33 -6.18
CA ALA A 408 15.79 -13.89 -5.50
C ALA A 408 16.43 -15.05 -6.30
N ALA A 409 15.62 -15.76 -7.09
CA ALA A 409 16.06 -16.87 -7.93
C ALA A 409 16.62 -16.45 -9.31
N LEU A 410 16.55 -15.16 -9.68
CA LEU A 410 17.08 -14.69 -10.96
C LEU A 410 18.62 -14.77 -11.02
N PRO A 411 19.20 -14.93 -12.22
CA PRO A 411 20.64 -14.78 -12.43
C PRO A 411 21.15 -13.43 -11.92
N ALA A 412 22.37 -13.41 -11.38
CA ALA A 412 22.96 -12.21 -10.78
C ALA A 412 22.99 -11.00 -11.73
N ALA A 413 23.32 -11.23 -13.02
CA ALA A 413 23.33 -10.17 -14.02
C ALA A 413 21.95 -9.51 -14.22
N GLU A 414 20.88 -10.32 -14.17
CA GLU A 414 19.52 -9.81 -14.36
C GLU A 414 19.02 -9.08 -13.13
N ARG A 415 19.29 -9.60 -11.92
CA ARG A 415 19.00 -8.87 -10.67
C ARG A 415 19.70 -7.52 -10.63
N ARG A 416 21.00 -7.49 -10.95
CA ARG A 416 21.78 -6.26 -11.01
C ARG A 416 21.17 -5.26 -11.99
N ARG A 417 20.79 -5.70 -13.19
CA ARG A 417 20.15 -4.84 -14.21
C ARG A 417 18.87 -4.19 -13.68
N ILE A 418 18.00 -4.99 -13.05
CA ILE A 418 16.73 -4.52 -12.48
C ILE A 418 16.98 -3.55 -11.32
N LEU A 419 17.86 -3.91 -10.38
CA LEU A 419 18.19 -3.08 -9.22
C LEU A 419 18.85 -1.76 -9.63
N LEU A 420 19.77 -1.79 -10.60
CA LEU A 420 20.44 -0.58 -11.10
C LEU A 420 19.43 0.36 -11.76
N TYR A 421 18.53 -0.16 -12.60
CA TYR A 421 17.48 0.63 -13.22
C TYR A 421 16.55 1.28 -12.18
N GLY A 422 16.10 0.51 -11.18
CA GLY A 422 15.25 1.02 -10.10
C GLY A 422 15.95 2.07 -9.23
N TYR A 423 17.19 1.79 -8.81
CA TYR A 423 17.97 2.69 -7.96
C TYR A 423 18.32 3.99 -8.67
N ALA A 424 18.79 3.92 -9.91
CA ALA A 424 19.07 5.10 -10.72
C ALA A 424 17.81 5.95 -10.97
N SER A 425 16.66 5.30 -11.21
CA SER A 425 15.37 5.99 -11.33
C SER A 425 14.97 6.71 -10.04
N TYR A 426 15.21 6.10 -8.88
CA TYR A 426 15.02 6.76 -7.58
C TYR A 426 15.98 7.93 -7.37
N LEU A 427 17.26 7.78 -7.72
CA LEU A 427 18.24 8.87 -7.63
C LEU A 427 17.84 10.08 -8.48
N LEU A 428 17.19 9.90 -9.63
CA LEU A 428 16.61 11.01 -10.39
C LEU A 428 15.59 11.81 -9.56
N GLY A 429 14.82 11.15 -8.68
CA GLY A 429 13.73 11.76 -7.91
C GLY A 429 14.03 12.13 -6.45
N VAL A 430 15.09 11.57 -5.85
CA VAL A 430 15.39 11.75 -4.42
C VAL A 430 15.70 13.21 -4.08
N LYS A 431 15.19 13.69 -2.94
CA LYS A 431 15.51 15.00 -2.40
C LYS A 431 16.32 14.87 -1.12
N VAL A 432 17.47 15.53 -1.09
CA VAL A 432 18.28 15.70 0.12
C VAL A 432 18.09 17.14 0.59
N GLU A 433 17.50 17.30 1.76
CA GLU A 433 17.31 18.62 2.36
C GLU A 433 18.65 19.24 2.81
N PRO A 434 18.71 20.57 3.05
CA PRO A 434 19.91 21.23 3.56
C PRO A 434 20.45 20.63 4.87
N ASP A 435 19.58 20.07 5.72
CA ASP A 435 19.93 19.39 6.97
C ASP A 435 20.23 17.88 6.79
N ASN A 436 20.49 17.47 5.56
CA ASN A 436 20.75 16.10 5.09
C ASN A 436 19.55 15.16 5.14
N LYS A 437 18.36 15.59 5.59
CA LYS A 437 17.20 14.69 5.68
C LYS A 437 16.72 14.24 4.32
N ILE A 438 16.24 13.00 4.28
CA ILE A 438 15.65 12.33 3.13
C ILE A 438 14.34 11.70 3.59
N TYR A 439 13.23 12.12 2.98
CA TYR A 439 11.88 11.66 3.35
C TYR A 439 11.39 10.48 2.50
N THR A 440 12.05 10.21 1.37
CA THR A 440 11.75 9.06 0.51
C THR A 440 12.87 8.03 0.62
N LYS A 441 12.56 6.82 1.06
CA LYS A 441 13.53 5.71 1.18
C LYS A 441 13.18 4.66 0.14
N ILE A 442 14.15 4.03 -0.52
CA ILE A 442 13.85 3.01 -1.54
C ILE A 442 14.04 1.59 -1.02
N GLY A 443 13.09 0.73 -1.36
CA GLY A 443 13.04 -0.66 -0.95
C GLY A 443 13.53 -1.58 -2.05
N PHE A 444 14.35 -2.55 -1.67
CA PHE A 444 14.82 -3.62 -2.54
C PHE A 444 14.85 -4.94 -1.77
N THR A 445 14.81 -6.07 -2.50
CA THR A 445 15.14 -7.36 -1.90
C THR A 445 16.64 -7.62 -2.04
N PRO A 446 17.38 -7.72 -0.93
CA PRO A 446 18.77 -8.17 -0.96
C PRO A 446 18.90 -9.70 -1.03
N LEU A 447 17.78 -10.44 -1.03
CA LEU A 447 17.80 -11.90 -0.96
C LEU A 447 18.29 -12.52 -2.26
N VAL A 448 19.15 -13.53 -2.10
CA VAL A 448 19.62 -14.41 -3.17
C VAL A 448 19.21 -15.83 -2.83
N ASN A 449 18.49 -16.46 -3.73
CA ASN A 449 18.19 -17.88 -3.67
C ASN A 449 18.94 -18.62 -4.79
N PRO A 450 20.06 -19.30 -4.48
CA PRO A 450 20.85 -20.00 -5.48
C PRO A 450 20.16 -21.25 -6.07
N GLY A 451 19.00 -21.66 -5.55
CA GLY A 451 18.31 -22.89 -5.94
C GLY A 451 18.93 -24.17 -5.34
N THR A 452 20.22 -24.14 -5.04
CA THR A 452 20.94 -25.18 -4.29
C THR A 452 21.58 -24.57 -3.03
N GLY A 453 21.13 -25.01 -1.86
CA GLY A 453 21.59 -24.49 -0.57
C GLY A 453 20.71 -23.37 0.01
N PRO A 454 21.10 -22.79 1.15
CA PRO A 454 20.33 -21.76 1.83
C PRO A 454 20.37 -20.42 1.08
N ALA A 455 19.29 -19.65 1.20
CA ALA A 455 19.29 -18.25 0.77
C ALA A 455 20.20 -17.39 1.66
N TYR A 456 20.75 -16.32 1.08
CA TYR A 456 21.66 -15.37 1.73
C TYR A 456 21.37 -13.93 1.26
N LEU A 457 21.92 -12.92 1.94
CA LEU A 457 21.79 -11.52 1.51
C LEU A 457 23.01 -11.11 0.68
N TYR A 458 22.75 -10.29 -0.34
CA TYR A 458 23.79 -9.69 -1.17
C TYR A 458 23.46 -8.22 -1.44
N LEU A 459 24.44 -7.36 -1.17
CA LEU A 459 24.35 -5.94 -1.48
C LEU A 459 25.09 -5.66 -2.78
N GLU A 460 24.36 -5.19 -3.79
CA GLU A 460 25.00 -4.75 -5.05
C GLU A 460 25.93 -3.55 -4.80
N PRO A 461 27.14 -3.52 -5.39
CA PRO A 461 28.12 -2.47 -5.16
C PRO A 461 27.60 -1.05 -5.41
N MET A 462 26.67 -0.88 -6.35
CA MET A 462 26.12 0.43 -6.71
C MET A 462 25.42 1.17 -5.57
N PHE A 463 24.97 0.46 -4.55
CA PHE A 463 24.37 1.06 -3.36
C PHE A 463 25.39 1.76 -2.46
N THR A 464 26.66 1.40 -2.58
CA THR A 464 27.77 1.97 -1.79
C THR A 464 28.55 3.05 -2.52
N TRP A 465 28.28 3.26 -3.82
CA TRP A 465 28.97 4.31 -4.58
C TRP A 465 28.51 5.68 -4.09
N ASP A 466 29.46 6.43 -3.52
CA ASP A 466 29.20 7.78 -3.06
C ASP A 466 29.16 8.79 -4.20
N ILE A 467 28.06 8.81 -4.93
CA ILE A 467 27.79 9.76 -6.01
C ILE A 467 27.64 11.21 -5.50
N GLY A 468 27.63 11.44 -4.18
CA GLY A 468 27.43 12.76 -3.59
C GLY A 468 25.96 13.15 -3.45
N LYS A 469 25.67 14.35 -2.95
CA LYS A 469 24.33 14.94 -2.95
C LYS A 469 23.94 15.45 -4.34
N PRO A 470 22.63 15.58 -4.67
CA PRO A 470 22.22 16.20 -5.92
C PRO A 470 22.68 17.66 -6.00
N THR A 471 23.33 18.04 -7.10
CA THR A 471 23.68 19.45 -7.41
C THR A 471 22.58 20.15 -8.18
N GLN A 472 21.67 19.37 -8.78
CA GLN A 472 20.45 19.83 -9.42
C GLN A 472 19.25 19.25 -8.67
N THR A 473 18.35 20.11 -8.19
CA THR A 473 17.08 19.68 -7.57
C THR A 473 15.94 20.49 -8.17
N LEU A 474 15.23 19.86 -9.11
CA LEU A 474 14.02 20.41 -9.72
C LEU A 474 12.79 20.06 -8.89
N SER A 475 11.73 20.86 -9.02
CA SER A 475 10.41 20.50 -8.50
C SER A 475 9.75 19.41 -9.34
N SER A 476 8.77 18.72 -8.76
CA SER A 476 8.01 17.63 -9.35
C SER A 476 7.16 18.10 -10.52
N SER A 477 6.81 19.39 -10.55
CA SER A 477 6.19 20.04 -11.72
C SER A 477 7.16 20.23 -12.89
N ASN A 478 8.47 20.32 -12.62
CA ASN A 478 9.53 20.58 -13.59
C ASN A 478 10.41 19.34 -13.86
N TYR A 479 10.01 18.16 -13.40
CA TYR A 479 10.80 16.93 -13.51
C TYR A 479 11.28 16.65 -14.94
N SER A 480 10.47 17.01 -15.95
CA SER A 480 10.78 16.83 -17.37
C SER A 480 12.07 17.51 -17.83
N ASN A 481 12.57 18.51 -17.10
CA ASN A 481 13.82 19.19 -17.46
C ASN A 481 15.08 18.36 -17.14
N TYR A 482 14.94 17.19 -16.50
CA TYR A 482 16.00 16.18 -16.46
C TYR A 482 16.14 15.41 -17.79
N LYS A 483 15.16 15.48 -18.70
CA LYS A 483 15.19 14.80 -20.00
C LYS A 483 16.16 15.50 -20.95
N LEU A 484 17.05 14.73 -21.59
CA LEU A 484 17.90 15.24 -22.66
C LEU A 484 17.07 15.62 -23.89
N SER A 485 17.40 16.74 -24.52
CA SER A 485 16.70 17.20 -25.71
C SER A 485 16.78 16.18 -26.84
N GLY A 486 15.63 15.85 -27.45
CA GLY A 486 15.53 14.94 -28.59
C GLY A 486 15.76 13.45 -28.27
N ARG A 487 15.86 13.05 -27.01
CA ARG A 487 16.13 11.65 -26.59
C ARG A 487 15.21 11.24 -25.47
N ASP A 488 14.94 9.94 -25.32
CA ASP A 488 14.22 9.42 -24.15
C ASP A 488 15.19 9.03 -23.01
N VAL A 489 16.20 9.87 -22.80
CA VAL A 489 17.23 9.70 -21.76
C VAL A 489 17.12 10.82 -20.74
N TRP A 490 17.22 10.45 -19.48
CA TRP A 490 17.08 11.34 -18.33
C TRP A 490 18.38 11.39 -17.55
N VAL A 491 18.85 12.60 -17.21
CA VAL A 491 20.13 12.82 -16.53
C VAL A 491 19.93 13.76 -15.35
N ARG A 492 20.61 13.46 -14.24
CA ARG A 492 20.74 14.38 -13.10
C ARG A 492 22.17 14.36 -12.57
N THR A 493 22.65 15.55 -12.21
CA THR A 493 23.99 15.75 -11.67
C THR A 493 24.00 15.69 -10.14
N PHE A 494 25.10 15.16 -9.62
CA PHE A 494 25.42 15.06 -8.21
C PHE A 494 26.82 15.63 -7.96
N GLN A 495 27.25 15.73 -6.70
CA GLN A 495 28.56 16.29 -6.36
C GLN A 495 29.72 15.48 -6.92
N ASN A 496 29.59 14.14 -6.96
CA ASN A 496 30.67 13.24 -7.37
C ASN A 496 30.31 12.44 -8.63
N GLY A 497 29.28 12.82 -9.39
CA GLY A 497 28.90 12.08 -10.58
C GLY A 497 27.57 12.47 -11.21
N ILE A 498 27.08 11.61 -12.09
CA ILE A 498 25.77 11.74 -12.73
C ILE A 498 25.04 10.40 -12.73
N VAL A 499 23.70 10.47 -12.73
CA VAL A 499 22.83 9.33 -13.00
C VAL A 499 22.19 9.51 -14.37
N ILE A 500 22.09 8.43 -15.15
CA ILE A 500 21.52 8.40 -16.49
C ILE A 500 20.54 7.24 -16.59
N VAL A 501 19.31 7.49 -17.06
CA VAL A 501 18.27 6.47 -17.19
C VAL A 501 17.63 6.52 -18.57
N ASN A 502 17.48 5.36 -19.20
CA ASN A 502 16.62 5.16 -20.37
C ASN A 502 15.38 4.34 -19.97
N PRO A 503 14.24 4.99 -19.70
CA PRO A 503 13.01 4.31 -19.33
C PRO A 503 12.14 3.95 -20.55
N SER A 504 12.61 4.15 -21.78
CA SER A 504 11.84 3.85 -22.99
C SER A 504 11.93 2.37 -23.39
N GLU A 505 11.09 1.96 -24.34
CA GLU A 505 11.15 0.63 -24.97
C GLU A 505 12.25 0.53 -26.04
N ASN A 506 12.93 1.64 -26.35
CA ASN A 506 13.94 1.72 -27.39
C ASN A 506 15.34 1.80 -26.78
N ALA A 507 16.35 1.29 -27.48
CA ALA A 507 17.74 1.49 -27.10
C ALA A 507 18.19 2.92 -27.46
N GLU A 508 19.00 3.51 -26.60
CA GLU A 508 19.60 4.83 -26.77
C GLU A 508 21.12 4.68 -26.84
N ASN A 509 21.68 4.86 -28.04
CA ASN A 509 23.10 4.67 -28.30
C ASN A 509 23.83 6.01 -28.36
N ASN A 510 25.13 5.97 -28.07
CA ASN A 510 26.03 7.13 -28.19
C ASN A 510 25.50 8.37 -27.46
N VAL A 511 24.96 8.19 -26.26
CA VAL A 511 24.55 9.31 -25.40
C VAL A 511 25.81 9.98 -24.90
N SER A 512 26.11 11.17 -25.41
CA SER A 512 27.28 11.94 -25.00
C SER A 512 27.15 12.36 -23.53
N VAL A 513 28.21 12.15 -22.75
CA VAL A 513 28.31 12.57 -21.35
C VAL A 513 29.41 13.59 -21.12
N SER A 514 30.17 13.95 -22.16
CA SER A 514 31.31 14.88 -22.08
C SER A 514 30.94 16.27 -21.55
N SER A 515 29.69 16.71 -21.74
CA SER A 515 29.21 18.01 -21.24
C SER A 515 29.09 18.06 -19.71
N TYR A 516 29.14 16.92 -19.02
CA TYR A 516 29.03 16.83 -17.56
C TYR A 516 30.40 16.77 -16.87
N GLY A 517 31.50 16.78 -17.63
CA GLY A 517 32.85 16.69 -17.10
C GLY A 517 33.52 15.35 -17.41
N SER A 518 34.66 15.10 -16.75
CA SER A 518 35.40 13.86 -16.90
C SER A 518 34.83 12.79 -15.98
N LEU A 519 34.28 11.74 -16.57
CA LEU A 519 33.49 10.71 -15.89
C LEU A 519 34.14 9.33 -16.03
N LYS A 520 33.94 8.49 -15.02
CA LYS A 520 34.34 7.07 -14.96
C LYS A 520 33.12 6.18 -14.77
N ASP A 521 33.14 5.00 -15.40
CA ASP A 521 32.17 3.94 -15.15
C ASP A 521 32.68 2.95 -14.08
N PRO A 522 32.18 3.00 -12.84
CA PRO A 522 32.60 2.07 -11.79
C PRO A 522 32.22 0.61 -12.09
N GLU A 523 31.27 0.35 -13.00
CA GLU A 523 30.93 -1.00 -13.41
C GLU A 523 31.99 -1.64 -14.31
N GLN A 524 32.79 -0.82 -14.98
CA GLN A 524 33.83 -1.24 -15.91
C GLN A 524 35.24 -1.03 -15.34
N GLY A 525 35.37 -0.95 -14.01
CA GLY A 525 36.66 -0.75 -13.37
C GLY A 525 37.15 0.70 -13.42
N ASN A 526 36.22 1.67 -13.38
CA ASN A 526 36.51 3.11 -13.41
C ASN A 526 37.20 3.59 -14.70
N ILE A 527 36.78 3.04 -15.84
CA ILE A 527 37.25 3.49 -17.17
C ILE A 527 36.61 4.84 -17.49
N SER A 528 37.41 5.78 -18.01
CA SER A 528 36.92 7.08 -18.49
C SER A 528 35.92 6.91 -19.62
N VAL A 529 34.78 7.59 -19.53
CA VAL A 529 33.69 7.51 -20.52
C VAL A 529 33.33 8.89 -21.06
N THR A 530 33.18 8.99 -22.38
CA THR A 530 32.70 10.19 -23.09
C THR A 530 31.31 10.00 -23.67
N SER A 531 30.88 8.76 -23.84
CA SER A 531 29.53 8.38 -24.25
C SER A 531 29.13 7.05 -23.62
N VAL A 532 27.82 6.82 -23.54
CA VAL A 532 27.24 5.54 -23.08
C VAL A 532 26.20 5.03 -24.06
N SER A 533 25.99 3.71 -24.05
CA SER A 533 24.85 3.06 -24.70
C SER A 533 23.93 2.48 -23.64
N LEU A 534 22.64 2.77 -23.75
CA LEU A 534 21.60 2.40 -22.80
C LEU A 534 20.53 1.60 -23.54
N PRO A 535 20.55 0.25 -23.46
CA PRO A 535 19.43 -0.55 -23.91
C PRO A 535 18.11 -0.10 -23.27
N SER A 536 17.00 -0.58 -23.81
CA SER A 536 15.68 -0.34 -23.21
C SER A 536 15.67 -0.73 -21.73
N LYS A 537 15.05 0.10 -20.90
CA LYS A 537 14.91 -0.10 -19.44
C LYS A 537 16.25 -0.36 -18.73
N THR A 538 17.25 0.48 -19.02
CA THR A 538 18.56 0.43 -18.37
C THR A 538 18.98 1.80 -17.84
N ALA A 539 20.02 1.78 -17.00
CA ALA A 539 20.57 2.98 -16.40
C ALA A 539 22.08 2.86 -16.21
N LYS A 540 22.73 3.98 -15.94
CA LYS A 540 24.14 4.11 -15.57
C LYS A 540 24.30 5.10 -14.41
N ILE A 541 25.24 4.80 -13.53
CA ILE A 541 25.76 5.74 -12.53
C ILE A 541 27.23 5.93 -12.87
N LEU A 542 27.62 7.17 -13.17
CA LEU A 542 28.99 7.52 -13.53
C LEU A 542 29.56 8.46 -12.47
N LEU A 543 30.82 8.30 -12.11
CA LEU A 543 31.50 9.09 -11.09
C LEU A 543 32.47 10.09 -11.73
N PHE A 544 32.66 11.26 -11.13
CA PHE A 544 33.68 12.20 -11.57
C PHE A 544 35.09 11.67 -11.31
N ASN A 545 36.04 12.15 -12.12
CA ASN A 545 37.43 11.71 -12.12
C ASN A 545 38.20 11.94 -10.83
#